data_AF-R1C8H5-F1
#
_entry.id   AF-R1C8H5-F1
#
_cell.length_a   1.000
_cell.length_b   1.000
_cell.length_c   1.000
_cell.angle_alpha   90.00
_cell.angle_beta   90.00
_cell.angle_gamma   90.00
#
_symmetry.space_group_name_H-M   'P 1'
#
loop_
_entity.id
_entity.type
_entity.pdbx_description
1 polymer ?
#
loop_
_entity_poly.entity_id
_entity_poly.type
_entity_poly.pdbx_seq_one_letter_code
_entity_poly.pdbx_strand_id
1 'polypeptide(L)'
;PPPPALDLFDLDEQFASEKVRLAHLTNKCNDGDLDYYIREAGELLGVVPQLRPEQRDARHVLSHIFKQIVAWKKLDSEDMGRFKKLNRIT
;
A
#
# COMPACT_ATOMS: atom_id res chain seq x y z
N PRO A 1 14.33 -17.24 40.97
CA PRO A 1 14.15 -16.91 39.53
C PRO A 1 14.16 -15.39 39.31
N PRO A 2 14.90 -14.88 38.29
CA PRO A 2 14.81 -13.47 37.93
C PRO A 2 13.38 -13.15 37.46
N PRO A 3 12.87 -11.94 37.74
CA PRO A 3 11.56 -11.54 37.25
C PRO A 3 11.53 -11.58 35.71
N PRO A 4 10.39 -11.96 35.10
CA PRO A 4 10.23 -11.92 33.65
C PRO A 4 10.57 -10.53 33.14
N ALA A 5 11.27 -10.46 32.00
CA ALA A 5 11.61 -9.19 31.38
C ALA A 5 10.31 -8.43 31.07
N LEU A 6 10.26 -7.17 31.49
CA LEU A 6 9.15 -6.29 31.18
C LEU A 6 9.25 -5.94 29.69
N ASP A 7 8.37 -6.52 28.88
CA ASP A 7 8.26 -6.18 27.46
C ASP A 7 7.60 -4.80 27.36
N LEU A 8 8.40 -3.81 26.99
CA LEU A 8 7.93 -2.44 26.83
C LEU A 8 7.23 -2.35 25.48
N PHE A 9 5.90 -2.52 25.49
CA PHE A 9 5.09 -2.32 24.29
C PHE A 9 5.23 -0.88 23.81
N ASP A 10 5.84 -0.70 22.64
CA ASP A 10 5.88 0.61 22.00
C ASP A 10 4.49 0.92 21.42
N LEU A 11 3.76 1.78 22.13
CA LEU A 11 2.41 2.18 21.74
C LEU A 11 2.42 2.91 20.39
N ASP A 12 3.49 3.61 20.05
CA ASP A 12 3.59 4.28 18.76
C ASP A 12 3.68 3.27 17.62
N GLU A 13 4.31 2.10 17.83
CA GLU A 13 4.36 1.03 16.82
C GLU A 13 3.05 0.24 16.76
N GLN A 14 2.41 -0.04 17.90
CA GLN A 14 1.17 -0.82 17.96
C GLN A 14 -0.05 -0.06 17.43
N PHE A 15 -0.09 1.27 17.59
CA PHE A 15 -1.21 2.12 17.16
C PHE A 15 -0.87 3.00 15.95
N ALA A 16 0.30 2.81 15.33
CA ALA A 16 0.68 3.53 14.14
C ALA A 16 -0.35 3.35 13.02
N SER A 17 -0.76 4.48 12.43
CA SER A 17 -1.54 4.47 11.18
C SER A 17 -0.80 3.69 10.09
N GLU A 18 -1.54 3.16 9.12
CA GLU A 18 -0.98 2.49 7.93
C GLU A 18 0.10 3.35 7.26
N LYS A 19 -0.14 4.66 7.14
CA LYS A 19 0.84 5.60 6.56
C LYS A 19 2.16 5.64 7.32
N VAL A 20 2.10 5.65 8.65
CA VAL A 20 3.29 5.69 9.52
C VAL A 20 4.04 4.35 9.43
N ARG A 21 3.30 3.23 9.50
CA ARG A 21 3.87 1.89 9.36
C ARG A 21 4.55 1.69 7.98
N LEU A 22 3.95 2.19 6.90
CA LEU A 22 4.55 2.16 5.57
C LEU A 22 5.84 2.99 5.49
N ALA A 23 5.86 4.16 6.13
CA ALA A 23 7.07 4.98 6.22
C ALA A 23 8.19 4.24 6.99
N HIS A 24 7.87 3.60 8.11
CA HIS A 24 8.83 2.78 8.85
C HIS A 24 9.34 1.60 8.03
N LEU A 25 8.47 0.88 7.31
CA LEU A 25 8.86 -0.19 6.40
C LEU A 25 9.81 0.32 5.32
N THR A 26 9.52 1.47 4.72
CA THR A 26 10.37 2.11 3.70
C THR A 26 11.76 2.42 4.23
N ASN A 27 11.86 2.95 5.45
CA ASN A 27 13.14 3.30 6.07
C ASN A 27 13.98 2.08 6.47
N LYS A 28 13.36 0.90 6.63
CA LYS A 28 14.04 -0.35 7.02
C LYS A 28 14.59 -1.14 5.83
N CYS A 29 14.11 -0.88 4.60
CA CYS A 29 14.45 -1.65 3.41
C CYS A 29 15.46 -0.94 2.51
N ASN A 30 16.26 -1.73 1.77
CA ASN A 30 17.10 -1.26 0.67
C ASN A 30 16.76 -2.05 -0.63
N ASP A 31 17.51 -1.79 -1.71
CA ASP A 31 17.28 -2.43 -3.01
C ASP A 31 17.41 -3.97 -3.00
N GLY A 32 18.09 -4.55 -2.02
CA GLY A 32 18.16 -6.00 -1.80
C GLY A 32 16.88 -6.60 -1.22
N ASP A 33 16.04 -5.78 -0.58
CA ASP A 33 14.84 -6.22 0.15
C ASP A 33 13.55 -5.99 -0.65
N LEU A 34 13.65 -5.71 -1.96
CA LEU A 34 12.50 -5.30 -2.79
C LEU A 34 11.33 -6.28 -2.74
N ASP A 35 11.60 -7.58 -2.78
CA ASP A 35 10.53 -8.60 -2.74
C ASP A 35 9.79 -8.57 -1.40
N TYR A 36 10.53 -8.46 -0.29
CA TYR A 36 9.96 -8.31 1.05
C TYR A 36 9.17 -7.02 1.18
N TYR A 37 9.77 -5.89 0.81
CA TYR A 37 9.16 -4.56 0.87
C TYR A 37 7.82 -4.53 0.15
N ILE A 38 7.75 -5.04 -1.07
CA ILE A 38 6.52 -5.02 -1.87
C ILE A 38 5.43 -5.91 -1.25
N ARG A 39 5.77 -7.11 -0.77
CA ARG A 39 4.80 -8.01 -0.14
C ARG A 39 4.26 -7.44 1.17
N GLU A 40 5.14 -6.92 2.02
CA GLU A 40 4.76 -6.35 3.32
C GLU A 40 3.92 -5.07 3.14
N ALA A 41 4.30 -4.21 2.20
CA ALA A 41 3.48 -3.05 1.83
C ALA A 41 2.11 -3.47 1.29
N GLY A 42 2.04 -4.56 0.52
CA GLY A 42 0.79 -5.13 0.02
C GLY A 42 -0.14 -5.64 1.13
N GLU A 43 0.40 -6.32 2.14
CA GLU A 43 -0.37 -6.73 3.32
C GLU A 43 -0.90 -5.50 4.06
N LEU A 44 -0.04 -4.52 4.28
CA LEU A 44 -0.37 -3.30 5.00
C LEU A 44 -1.46 -2.47 4.31
N LEU A 45 -1.46 -2.43 2.97
CA LEU A 45 -2.47 -1.74 2.17
C LEU A 45 -3.72 -2.60 1.91
N GLY A 46 -3.82 -3.80 2.48
CA GLY A 46 -4.96 -4.70 2.29
C GLY A 46 -5.10 -5.23 0.87
N VAL A 47 -4.01 -5.28 0.10
CA VAL A 47 -3.97 -5.77 -1.28
C VAL A 47 -3.93 -7.29 -1.33
N VAL A 48 -3.17 -7.92 -0.44
CA VAL A 48 -2.94 -9.37 -0.46
C VAL A 48 -4.22 -10.20 -0.32
N PRO A 49 -5.21 -9.84 0.52
CA PRO A 49 -6.49 -10.54 0.58
C PRO A 49 -7.29 -10.51 -0.72
N GLN A 50 -7.02 -9.56 -1.62
CA GLN A 50 -7.69 -9.41 -2.91
C GLN A 50 -7.07 -10.31 -4.00
N LEU A 51 -5.90 -10.88 -3.73
CA LEU A 51 -5.16 -11.73 -4.66
C LEU A 51 -5.38 -13.21 -4.33
N ARG A 52 -5.37 -14.03 -5.39
CA ARG A 52 -5.34 -15.50 -5.25
C ARG A 52 -4.05 -15.92 -4.53
N PRO A 53 -4.05 -17.01 -3.73
CA PRO A 53 -2.88 -17.46 -2.98
C PRO A 53 -1.60 -17.59 -3.82
N GLU A 54 -1.74 -18.06 -5.07
CA GLU A 54 -0.63 -18.27 -6.00
C GLU A 54 -0.07 -16.96 -6.58
N GLN A 55 -0.78 -15.85 -6.37
CA GLN A 55 -0.47 -14.52 -6.90
C GLN A 55 -0.08 -13.54 -5.78
N ARG A 56 0.35 -14.04 -4.62
CA ARG A 56 0.82 -13.22 -3.49
C ARG A 56 2.32 -12.93 -3.54
N ASP A 57 2.93 -13.01 -4.73
CA ASP A 57 4.31 -12.60 -4.95
C ASP A 57 4.40 -11.08 -5.18
N ALA A 58 5.62 -10.53 -5.07
CA ALA A 58 5.84 -9.10 -5.21
C ALA A 58 5.38 -8.55 -6.58
N ARG A 59 5.58 -9.32 -7.66
CA ARG A 59 5.20 -8.89 -9.01
C ARG A 59 3.69 -8.69 -9.15
N HIS A 60 2.89 -9.62 -8.65
CA HIS A 60 1.45 -9.53 -8.73
C HIS A 60 0.88 -8.45 -7.81
N VAL A 61 1.43 -8.29 -6.60
CA VAL A 61 1.07 -7.20 -5.69
C VAL A 61 1.30 -5.85 -6.35
N LEU A 62 2.51 -5.62 -6.88
CA LEU A 62 2.84 -4.35 -7.55
C LEU A 62 1.96 -4.11 -8.78
N SER A 63 1.72 -5.15 -9.59
CA SER A 63 0.85 -5.08 -10.76
C SER A 63 -0.59 -4.69 -10.39
N HIS A 64 -1.12 -5.24 -9.29
CA HIS A 64 -2.46 -4.94 -8.80
C HIS A 64 -2.58 -3.49 -8.35
N ILE A 65 -1.65 -3.02 -7.52
CA ILE A 65 -1.60 -1.62 -7.06
C ILE A 65 -1.51 -0.67 -8.26
N PHE A 66 -0.61 -0.95 -9.21
CA PHE A 66 -0.43 -0.11 -10.39
C PHE A 66 -1.71 -0.03 -11.24
N LYS A 67 -2.40 -1.16 -11.46
CA LYS A 67 -3.69 -1.19 -12.17
C LYS A 67 -4.74 -0.33 -11.49
N GLN A 68 -4.81 -0.35 -10.16
CA GLN A 68 -5.74 0.50 -9.41
C GLN A 68 -5.43 1.99 -9.61
N ILE A 69 -4.16 2.39 -9.51
CA ILE A 69 -3.74 3.78 -9.72
C ILE A 69 -4.08 4.24 -11.15
N VAL A 70 -3.80 3.40 -12.15
CA VAL A 70 -4.11 3.70 -13.56
C VAL A 70 -5.62 3.81 -13.77
N ALA A 71 -6.41 2.91 -13.19
CA ALA A 71 -7.87 2.97 -13.28
C ALA A 71 -8.42 4.25 -12.63
N TRP A 72 -7.93 4.60 -11.44
CA TRP A 72 -8.30 5.82 -10.74
C TRP A 72 -7.98 7.08 -11.57
N LYS A 73 -6.78 7.16 -12.15
CA LYS A 73 -6.40 8.28 -13.04
C LYS A 73 -7.20 8.35 -14.34
N LYS A 74 -7.65 7.21 -14.87
CA LYS A 74 -8.50 7.19 -16.06
C LYS A 74 -9.89 7.75 -15.77
N LEU A 75 -10.47 7.42 -14.62
CA LEU A 75 -11.76 7.98 -14.18
C LEU A 75 -11.69 9.50 -14.04
N ASP A 76 -10.63 10.03 -13.41
CA ASP A 76 -10.38 11.47 -13.34
C ASP A 76 -10.29 12.11 -14.73
N SER A 77 -9.68 11.42 -15.69
CA SER A 77 -9.50 11.92 -17.06
C SER A 77 -10.80 11.93 -17.86
N GLU A 78 -11.65 10.91 -17.69
CA GLU A 78 -12.97 10.83 -18.33
C GLU A 78 -13.96 11.84 -17.74
N ASP A 79 -13.96 12.01 -16.41
CA ASP A 79 -14.78 13.02 -15.74
C ASP A 79 -14.32 14.44 -16.08
N MET A 80 -13.01 14.69 -16.11
CA MET A 80 -12.47 15.98 -16.57
C MET A 80 -12.80 16.23 -18.05
N GLY A 81 -12.81 15.17 -18.88
CA GLY A 81 -13.20 15.22 -20.28
C GLY A 81 -14.68 15.56 -20.48
N ARG A 82 -15.58 14.93 -19.69
CA ARG A 82 -17.01 15.24 -19.66
C ARG A 82 -17.28 16.65 -19.18
N PHE A 83 -16.63 17.08 -18.10
CA PHE A 83 -16.77 18.43 -17.55
C PHE A 83 -16.35 19.51 -18.57
N LYS A 84 -15.22 19.31 -19.27
CA LYS A 84 -14.80 20.21 -20.36
C LYS A 84 -15.76 20.21 -21.54
N LYS A 85 -16.39 19.08 -21.87
CA LYS A 85 -17.37 19.00 -22.96
C LYS A 85 -18.67 19.72 -22.60
N LEU A 86 -19.10 19.65 -21.35
CA LEU A 86 -20.27 20.35 -20.83
C LEU A 86 -20.05 21.87 -20.80
N ASN A 87 -18.88 22.32 -20.33
CA ASN A 87 -18.53 23.75 -20.27
C ASN A 87 -18.17 24.38 -21.62
N ARG A 88 -18.12 23.62 -22.73
CA ARG A 88 -17.98 24.15 -24.09
C ARG A 88 -19.32 24.36 -24.81
N ILE A 89 -20.43 24.00 -24.18
CA ILE A 89 -21.79 24.09 -24.76
C ILE A 89 -22.60 25.24 -24.12
N THR A 90 -22.01 26.04 -23.23
CA THR A 90 -22.56 27.30 -22.71
C THR A 90 -21.70 28.46 -23.21
#